data_AF-A0A966WXS5-F1
#
_entry.id   AF-A0A966WXS5-F1
#
_cell.length_a   1.000
_cell.length_b   1.000
_cell.length_c   1.000
_cell.angle_alpha   90.00
_cell.angle_beta   90.00
_cell.angle_gamma   90.00
#
_symmetry.space_group_name_H-M   'P 1'
#
loop_
_entity.id
_entity.type
_entity.pdbx_description
1 polymer ?
#
loop_
_entity_poly.entity_id
_entity_poly.type
_entity_poly.pdbx_seq_one_letter_code
_entity_poly.pdbx_strand_id
1 'polypeptide(L)'
;QANFHGADLSDALMDRTDMSGTDLRGAVLVGVIASGGNFSGADVTDADFSDALLDRVDQRLLCQSASGTNPITGADTRASLGC
;
A
#
# COMPACT_ATOMS: atom_id res chain seq x y z
N GLN A 1 3.49 4.62 -15.75
CA GLN A 1 3.16 4.83 -14.33
C GLN A 1 1.68 4.54 -14.17
N ALA A 2 1.32 3.56 -13.35
CA ALA A 2 -0.09 3.25 -13.09
C ALA A 2 -0.65 4.26 -12.07
N ASN A 3 -1.96 4.51 -12.13
CA ASN A 3 -2.67 5.39 -11.20
C ASN A 3 -3.84 4.62 -10.60
N PHE A 4 -3.76 4.42 -9.29
CA PHE A 4 -4.78 3.79 -8.46
C PHE A 4 -5.16 4.72 -7.29
N HIS A 5 -5.03 6.03 -7.49
CA HIS A 5 -5.38 7.04 -6.49
C HIS A 5 -6.83 6.87 -6.04
N GLY A 6 -7.04 6.64 -4.74
CA GLY A 6 -8.36 6.41 -4.15
C GLY A 6 -9.06 5.13 -4.59
N ALA A 7 -8.34 4.21 -5.26
CA ALA A 7 -8.92 2.94 -5.69
C ALA A 7 -9.18 2.03 -4.48
N ASP A 8 -10.28 1.29 -4.55
CA ASP A 8 -10.53 0.16 -3.66
C ASP A 8 -9.93 -1.10 -4.28
N LEU A 9 -8.92 -1.64 -3.62
CA LEU A 9 -8.16 -2.83 -3.99
C LEU A 9 -8.23 -3.88 -2.87
N SER A 10 -9.23 -3.77 -2.00
CA SER A 10 -9.40 -4.68 -0.86
C SER A 10 -9.46 -6.14 -1.32
N ASP A 11 -8.79 -7.02 -0.58
CA ASP A 11 -8.66 -8.46 -0.83
C ASP A 11 -8.07 -8.84 -2.21
N ALA A 12 -7.44 -7.90 -2.92
CA ALA A 12 -6.82 -8.19 -4.21
C ALA A 12 -5.59 -9.11 -4.07
N LEU A 13 -5.40 -9.98 -5.07
CA LEU A 13 -4.18 -10.76 -5.23
C LEU A 13 -3.21 -10.02 -6.16
N MET A 14 -2.11 -9.54 -5.60
CA MET A 14 -1.03 -8.80 -6.26
C MET A 14 0.32 -9.55 -6.15
N ASP A 15 0.28 -10.87 -6.14
CA ASP A 15 1.49 -11.71 -6.09
C ASP A 15 2.40 -11.41 -7.29
N ARG A 16 3.67 -11.07 -7.00
CA ARG A 16 4.72 -10.80 -8.00
C ARG A 16 4.39 -9.71 -9.02
N THR A 17 3.60 -8.71 -8.64
CA THR A 17 3.31 -7.54 -9.50
C THR A 17 4.36 -6.44 -9.36
N ASP A 18 4.70 -5.77 -10.46
CA ASP A 18 5.51 -4.56 -10.45
C ASP A 18 4.61 -3.32 -10.23
N MET A 19 4.67 -2.76 -9.03
CA MET A 19 3.97 -1.55 -8.61
C MET A 19 4.95 -0.37 -8.46
N SER A 20 6.17 -0.46 -9.00
CA SER A 20 7.18 0.57 -8.84
C SER A 20 6.75 1.91 -9.44
N GLY A 21 6.96 2.98 -8.65
CA GLY A 21 6.58 4.33 -9.03
C GLY A 21 5.08 4.59 -9.16
N THR A 22 4.21 3.68 -8.73
CA THR A 22 2.75 3.79 -8.88
C THR A 22 2.16 4.82 -7.91
N ASP A 23 1.11 5.52 -8.34
CA ASP A 23 0.30 6.37 -7.45
C ASP A 23 -0.77 5.52 -6.76
N LEU A 24 -0.59 5.26 -5.46
CA LEU A 24 -1.51 4.54 -4.58
C LEU A 24 -2.10 5.46 -3.51
N ARG A 25 -2.02 6.79 -3.68
CA ARG A 25 -2.46 7.71 -2.64
C ARG A 25 -3.95 7.54 -2.37
N GLY A 26 -4.34 7.49 -1.10
CA GLY A 26 -5.73 7.28 -0.69
C GLY A 26 -6.31 5.90 -1.03
N ALA A 27 -5.53 4.98 -1.61
CA ALA A 27 -6.02 3.66 -1.98
C ALA A 27 -6.33 2.81 -0.74
N VAL A 28 -7.34 1.95 -0.85
CA VAL A 28 -7.70 0.97 0.18
C VAL A 28 -7.15 -0.38 -0.25
N LEU A 29 -6.12 -0.87 0.44
CA LEU A 29 -5.44 -2.15 0.18
C LEU A 29 -5.66 -3.14 1.34
N VAL A 30 -6.81 -3.05 1.99
CA VAL A 30 -7.12 -3.89 3.15
C VAL A 30 -7.14 -5.36 2.73
N GLY A 31 -6.40 -6.20 3.45
CA GLY A 31 -6.33 -7.65 3.17
C GLY A 31 -5.59 -8.04 1.87
N VAL A 32 -4.91 -7.11 1.19
CA VAL A 32 -4.21 -7.42 -0.07
C VAL A 32 -3.10 -8.46 0.15
N ILE A 33 -2.92 -9.35 -0.83
CA ILE A 33 -1.80 -10.31 -0.83
C ILE A 33 -0.82 -9.91 -1.92
N ALA A 34 0.32 -9.30 -1.54
CA ALA A 34 1.32 -8.78 -2.48
C ALA A 34 2.73 -9.32 -2.22
N SER A 35 2.83 -10.60 -1.86
CA SER A 35 4.11 -11.31 -1.74
C SER A 35 4.90 -11.25 -3.04
N GLY A 36 6.22 -11.03 -2.94
CA GLY A 36 7.11 -10.91 -4.09
C GLY A 36 6.85 -9.74 -5.03
N GLY A 37 6.00 -8.77 -4.65
CA GLY A 37 5.76 -7.55 -5.41
C GLY A 37 6.96 -6.58 -5.39
N ASN A 38 6.89 -5.53 -6.19
CA ASN A 38 7.86 -4.43 -6.14
C ASN A 38 7.13 -3.10 -5.93
N PHE A 39 7.30 -2.48 -4.77
CA PHE A 39 6.69 -1.19 -4.44
C PHE A 39 7.69 -0.02 -4.46
N SER A 40 8.87 -0.21 -5.06
CA SER A 40 9.92 0.81 -5.07
C SER A 40 9.44 2.12 -5.65
N GLY A 41 9.48 3.19 -4.85
CA GLY A 41 9.09 4.53 -5.27
C GLY A 41 7.58 4.74 -5.46
N ALA A 42 6.73 3.80 -5.04
CA ALA A 42 5.28 4.02 -5.01
C ALA A 42 4.94 5.13 -3.99
N ASP A 43 3.98 5.99 -4.35
CA ASP A 43 3.41 6.96 -3.41
C ASP A 43 2.22 6.34 -2.71
N VAL A 44 2.36 6.15 -1.40
CA VAL A 44 1.37 5.49 -0.55
C VAL A 44 0.78 6.45 0.49
N THR A 45 0.87 7.75 0.25
CA THR A 45 0.30 8.76 1.16
C THR A 45 -1.20 8.53 1.32
N ASP A 46 -1.70 8.50 2.55
CA ASP A 46 -3.09 8.23 2.89
C ASP A 46 -3.61 6.83 2.44
N ALA A 47 -2.73 5.88 2.12
CA ALA A 47 -3.16 4.52 1.77
C ALA A 47 -3.46 3.68 3.03
N ASP A 48 -4.38 2.72 2.92
CA ASP A 48 -4.70 1.78 4.00
C ASP A 48 -4.18 0.38 3.66
N PHE A 49 -3.24 -0.14 4.45
CA PHE A 49 -2.67 -1.49 4.32
C PHE A 49 -3.12 -2.43 5.45
N SER A 50 -4.24 -2.14 6.13
CA SER A 50 -4.70 -2.97 7.24
C SER A 50 -4.86 -4.42 6.79
N ASP A 51 -4.29 -5.35 7.55
CA ASP A 51 -4.29 -6.80 7.25
C ASP A 51 -3.62 -7.19 5.91
N ALA A 52 -2.83 -6.31 5.30
CA ALA A 52 -2.07 -6.62 4.08
C ALA A 52 -0.95 -7.63 4.35
N LEU A 53 -0.80 -8.59 3.44
CA LEU A 53 0.32 -9.53 3.40
C LEU A 53 1.40 -9.00 2.44
N LEU A 54 2.43 -8.39 3.03
CA LEU A 54 3.59 -7.83 2.35
C LEU A 54 4.87 -8.56 2.75
N ASP A 55 5.86 -8.58 1.86
CA ASP A 55 7.19 -9.03 2.22
C ASP A 55 7.86 -8.01 3.16
N ARG A 56 8.70 -8.48 4.09
CA ARG A 56 9.36 -7.62 5.09
C ARG A 56 10.22 -6.52 4.47
N VAL A 57 10.74 -6.75 3.26
CA VAL A 57 11.55 -5.77 2.54
C VAL A 57 10.66 -4.63 2.05
N ASP A 58 9.54 -4.95 1.38
CA ASP A 58 8.58 -3.96 0.88
C ASP A 58 7.92 -3.20 2.03
N GLN A 59 7.49 -3.89 3.09
CA GLN A 59 6.95 -3.24 4.29
C GLN A 59 7.93 -2.20 4.85
N ARG A 60 9.22 -2.55 5.00
CA ARG A 60 10.25 -1.62 5.48
C ARG A 60 10.46 -0.44 4.52
N LEU A 61 10.42 -0.67 3.21
CA LEU A 61 10.56 0.39 2.21
C LEU A 61 9.38 1.36 2.27
N LEU A 62 8.15 0.83 2.26
CA LEU A 62 6.92 1.61 2.38
C LEU A 62 6.88 2.40 3.69
N CYS A 63 7.33 1.83 4.81
CA CYS A 63 7.45 2.53 6.08
C CYS A 63 8.36 3.78 6.06
N GLN A 64 9.24 3.95 5.07
CA GLN A 64 10.11 5.12 4.97
C GLN A 64 9.40 6.34 4.37
N SER A 65 8.42 6.12 3.50
CA SER A 65 7.65 7.18 2.82
C SER A 65 6.19 7.28 3.26
N ALA A 66 5.67 6.27 3.95
CA ALA A 66 4.29 6.23 4.43
C ALA A 66 4.00 7.40 5.39
N SER A 67 2.90 8.09 5.10
CA SER A 67 2.39 9.21 5.88
C SER A 67 0.90 9.41 5.62
N GLY A 68 0.21 10.09 6.52
CA GLY A 68 -1.18 10.48 6.34
C GLY A 68 -2.18 9.42 6.82
N THR A 69 -3.46 9.72 6.60
CA THR A 69 -4.61 8.95 7.10
C THR A 69 -5.59 8.75 5.96
N ASN A 70 -5.98 7.51 5.71
CA ASN A 70 -6.87 7.20 4.62
C ASN A 70 -8.23 7.91 4.80
N PRO A 71 -8.70 8.69 3.81
CA PRO A 71 -9.91 9.50 3.95
C PRO A 71 -11.21 8.67 3.94
N ILE A 72 -11.15 7.40 3.51
CA ILE A 72 -12.29 6.49 3.43
C ILE A 72 -12.39 5.65 4.71
N THR A 73 -11.28 5.04 5.13
CA THR A 73 -11.27 4.10 6.27
C THR A 73 -10.90 4.77 7.60
N GLY A 74 -10.21 5.92 7.56
CA GLY A 74 -9.67 6.59 8.74
C GLY A 74 -8.41 5.95 9.31
N ALA A 75 -7.83 4.94 8.64
CA ALA A 75 -6.62 4.28 9.09
C ALA A 75 -5.38 5.18 8.89
N ASP A 76 -4.49 5.21 9.89
CA ASP A 76 -3.17 5.80 9.71
C ASP A 76 -2.33 4.89 8.81
N THR A 77 -1.71 5.48 7.79
CA THR A 77 -0.98 4.73 6.75
C THR A 77 0.18 3.94 7.36
N ARG A 78 0.92 4.52 8.30
CA ARG A 78 2.09 3.87 8.92
C ARG A 78 1.66 2.78 9.89
N ALA A 79 0.64 3.04 10.69
CA ALA A 79 0.10 2.07 11.64
C ALA A 79 -0.52 0.86 10.91
N SER A 80 -1.25 1.09 9.82
CA SER A 80 -1.83 0.01 8.99
C SER A 80 -0.75 -0.86 8.35
N LEU A 81 0.39 -0.28 7.98
CA LEU A 81 1.58 -1.00 7.51
C LEU A 81 2.34 -1.74 8.61
N GLY A 82 2.02 -1.55 9.89
CA GLY A 82 2.77 -2.12 11.01
C GLY A 82 4.18 -1.54 11.17
N CYS A 83 4.38 -0.30 10.73
CA CYS A 83 5.48 0.54 11.19
C CYS A 83 5.24 0.96 12.67
#